data_AF-A0A7C4T0S7-F1
#
_entry.id   AF-A0A7C4T0S7-F1
#
_cell.length_a   1.000
_cell.length_b   1.000
_cell.length_c   1.000
_cell.angle_alpha   90.00
_cell.angle_beta   90.00
_cell.angle_gamma   90.00
#
_symmetry.space_group_name_H-M   'P 1'
#
loop_
_entity.id
_entity.type
_entity.pdbx_description
1 polymer ?
#
loop_
_entity_poly.entity_id
_entity_poly.type
_entity_poly.pdbx_seq_one_letter_code
_entity_poly.pdbx_strand_id
1 'polypeptide(L)' 'MKRNKPKKILVIHGPNLNLLGQREPSVYGTVTLARINAMLKKAA' A
#
# COMPACT_ATOMS: atom_id res chain seq x y z
N MET A 1 29.32 20.11 4.37
CA MET A 1 28.67 18.78 4.43
C MET A 1 27.15 18.94 4.29
N LYS A 2 26.53 18.44 3.20
CA LYS A 2 25.05 18.44 3.06
C LYS A 2 24.49 17.20 3.75
N ARG A 3 23.65 17.37 4.78
CA ARG A 3 22.89 16.25 5.39
C ARG A 3 21.91 15.70 4.36
N ASN A 4 22.01 14.42 4.05
CA ASN A 4 21.00 13.72 3.26
C ASN A 4 19.73 13.62 4.11
N LYS A 5 18.67 14.36 3.75
CA LYS A 5 17.38 14.27 4.45
C LYS A 5 16.62 13.04 3.95
N PRO A 6 15.92 12.30 4.83
CA PRO A 6 15.09 11.19 4.40
C PRO A 6 13.99 11.70 3.45
N LYS A 7 13.80 10.97 2.34
CA LYS A 7 12.75 11.30 1.36
C LYS A 7 11.39 11.01 2.01
N LYS A 8 10.46 11.96 1.89
CA LYS A 8 9.07 11.76 2.30
C LYS A 8 8.25 11.38 1.08
N ILE A 9 7.51 10.29 1.16
CA ILE A 9 6.66 9.78 0.09
C ILE A 9 5.22 9.76 0.60
N LEU A 10 4.30 10.38 -0.14
CA LEU A 10 2.86 10.31 0.10
C LEU A 10 2.25 9.33 -0.90
N VAL A 11 1.41 8.42 -0.41
CA VAL A 11 0.66 7.48 -1.24
C VAL A 11 -0.82 7.86 -1.18
N ILE A 12 -1.42 8.08 -2.34
CA ILE A 12 -2.84 8.42 -2.49
C ILE A 12 -3.53 7.25 -3.18
N HIS A 13 -4.60 6.77 -2.55
CA HIS A 13 -5.40 5.66 -3.07
C HIS A 13 -6.63 6.20 -3.81
N GLY A 14 -6.90 5.63 -4.98
CA GLY A 14 -8.11 5.91 -5.73
C GLY A 14 -9.36 5.28 -5.10
N PRO A 15 -10.56 5.55 -5.67
CA PRO A 15 -11.80 4.99 -5.17
C PRO A 15 -11.81 3.46 -5.21
N ASN A 16 -12.56 2.85 -4.30
CA ASN A 16 -12.84 1.41 -4.21
C ASN A 16 -11.64 0.49 -3.92
N LEU A 17 -10.41 0.98 -3.83
CA LEU A 17 -9.25 0.15 -3.44
C LEU A 17 -9.37 -0.41 -2.01
N ASN A 18 -10.24 0.16 -1.18
CA ASN A 18 -10.59 -0.37 0.14
C ASN A 18 -11.29 -1.75 0.07
N LEU A 19 -11.79 -2.15 -1.11
CA LEU A 19 -12.47 -3.45 -1.33
C LEU A 19 -11.49 -4.59 -1.70
N LEU A 20 -10.21 -4.29 -1.88
CA LEU A 20 -9.19 -5.30 -2.19
C LEU A 20 -9.20 -6.43 -1.15
N GLY A 21 -9.15 -7.67 -1.63
CA GLY A 21 -9.17 -8.88 -0.81
C GLY A 21 -10.55 -9.30 -0.30
N GLN A 22 -11.62 -8.58 -0.64
CA GLN A 22 -12.98 -8.89 -0.18
C GLN A 22 -13.85 -9.57 -1.24
N ARG A 23 -13.77 -9.11 -2.50
CA ARG A 23 -14.57 -9.67 -3.59
C ARG A 23 -13.99 -11.00 -4.05
N GLU A 24 -14.84 -12.03 -4.06
CA GLU A 24 -14.54 -13.41 -4.51
C GLU A 24 -13.05 -13.79 -4.33
N PRO A 25 -12.56 -13.94 -3.09
CA PRO A 25 -11.12 -14.01 -2.82
C PRO A 25 -10.39 -15.18 -3.48
N SER A 26 -11.12 -16.25 -3.83
CA SER A 26 -10.59 -17.38 -4.61
C SER A 26 -10.22 -16.97 -6.06
N VAL A 27 -10.84 -15.93 -6.60
CA VAL A 27 -10.62 -15.42 -7.96
C VAL A 27 -9.69 -14.21 -7.94
N TYR A 28 -9.94 -13.23 -7.06
CA TYR A 28 -9.23 -11.94 -7.06
C TYR A 28 -8.12 -11.85 -6.00
N GLY A 29 -7.91 -12.91 -5.23
CA GLY A 29 -6.93 -12.96 -4.16
C GLY A 29 -7.40 -12.34 -2.85
N THR A 30 -6.58 -12.52 -1.82
CA THR A 30 -6.90 -12.17 -0.43
C THR A 30 -6.12 -10.95 0.07
N VAL A 31 -5.31 -10.32 -0.79
CA VAL A 31 -4.45 -9.21 -0.39
C VAL A 31 -5.29 -7.95 -0.22
N THR A 32 -5.22 -7.37 0.98
CA THR A 32 -5.96 -6.14 1.33
C THR A 32 -5.12 -4.90 1.09
N LEU A 33 -5.79 -3.74 0.97
CA LEU A 33 -5.12 -2.44 0.91
C LEU A 33 -4.24 -2.18 2.15
N ALA A 34 -4.66 -2.64 3.33
CA ALA A 34 -3.89 -2.54 4.56
C ALA A 34 -2.57 -3.33 4.49
N ARG A 35 -2.61 -4.55 3.93
CA ARG A 35 -1.41 -5.37 3.73
C ARG A 35 -0.44 -4.74 2.73
N ILE A 36 -0.95 -4.16 1.65
CA ILE A 36 -0.13 -3.40 0.68
C ILE A 36 0.54 -2.21 1.37
N ASN A 37 -0.20 -1.44 2.17
CA ASN A 37 0.36 -0.31 2.92
C ASN A 37 1.47 -0.75 3.89
N ALA A 38 1.33 -1.90 4.54
CA ALA A 38 2.37 -2.45 5.40
C ALA A 38 3.63 -2.86 4.61
N MET A 39 3.44 -3.45 3.42
CA MET A 39 4.54 -3.79 2.51
C MET A 39 5.29 -2.54 2.02
N LEU A 40 4.56 -1.49 1.63
CA LEU A 40 5.15 -0.21 1.22
C LEU A 40 5.98 0.43 2.33
N LYS A 41 5.47 0.43 3.57
CA LYS A 41 6.21 0.93 4.75
C LYS A 41 7.48 0.13 5.05
N LYS A 42 7.47 -1.17 4.77
CA LYS A 42 8.64 -2.04 4.97
C LYS A 42 9.69 -1.85 3.88
N ALA A 43 9.26 -1.53 2.65
CA ALA A 43 10.14 -1.40 1.49
C ALA A 43 10.76 0.00 1.34
N ALA A 44 10.11 1.02 1.91
CA ALA A 44 10.60 2.41 1.94
C ALA A 44 11.71 2.60 2.99
#